data_AF-W2SI30-F1
#
_entry.id   AF-W2SI30-F1
#
_cell.length_a   1.000
_cell.length_b   1.000
_cell.length_c   1.000
_cell.angle_alpha   90.00
_cell.angle_beta   90.00
_cell.angle_gamma   90.00
#
_symmetry.space_group_name_H-M   'P 1'
#
loop_
_entity.id
_entity.type
_entity.pdbx_description
1 polymer ?
#
loop_
_entity_poly.entity_id
_entity_poly.type
_entity_poly.pdbx_seq_one_letter_code
_entity_poly.pdbx_strand_id
1 'polypeptide(L)'
;MTFTNVSSSESVLFQSRSRLGFLRVVRGPILSMAMSSTTASELDVRALEKLKDIYGDLAQVPVPSSGRIQSSNSFVEVISVWDNPALPLKKSTKTQRASVLERVNETKEFRLISTTSLPFTSFETQSITYSPSNSMVAQIITIPDGKEKKQYLRVFDQNEHIEVLCSDLSGQKKHGFIYGGGS
;
A
#
# COMPACT_ATOMS: atom_id res chain seq x y z
N MET A 1 -51.56 7.94 3.81
CA MET A 1 -52.74 8.48 3.09
C MET A 1 -52.29 9.82 2.51
N THR A 2 -52.35 10.19 1.23
CA THR A 2 -52.85 9.58 -0.04
C THR A 2 -52.25 10.42 -1.19
N PHE A 3 -52.10 10.00 -2.45
CA PHE A 3 -52.53 8.79 -3.17
C PHE A 3 -51.49 8.45 -4.30
N THR A 4 -51.79 7.46 -5.14
CA THR A 4 -51.06 7.09 -6.37
C THR A 4 -51.43 7.96 -7.57
N ASN A 5 -50.62 7.93 -8.64
CA ASN A 5 -51.11 8.20 -9.99
C ASN A 5 -50.65 7.10 -10.96
N VAL A 6 -51.62 6.48 -11.66
CA VAL A 6 -51.45 5.39 -12.62
C VAL A 6 -52.50 5.60 -13.72
N SER A 7 -52.07 5.67 -14.99
CA SER A 7 -52.93 5.45 -16.15
C SER A 7 -52.03 5.07 -17.34
N SER A 8 -52.10 3.82 -17.82
CA SER A 8 -52.92 3.36 -18.98
C SER A 8 -52.21 3.59 -20.33
N SER A 9 -51.68 2.59 -21.06
CA SER A 9 -52.26 1.35 -21.64
C SER A 9 -52.94 1.53 -23.00
N GLU A 10 -52.95 0.45 -23.80
CA GLU A 10 -53.48 0.29 -25.19
C GLU A 10 -52.52 0.76 -26.32
N SER A 11 -52.07 0.01 -27.34
CA SER A 11 -52.31 -1.33 -27.96
C SER A 11 -53.04 -1.34 -29.33
N VAL A 12 -52.80 -2.41 -30.13
CA VAL A 12 -53.47 -2.79 -31.43
C VAL A 12 -53.00 -2.01 -32.71
N LEU A 13 -52.94 -2.55 -33.94
CA LEU A 13 -52.40 -3.82 -34.53
C LEU A 13 -52.61 -3.82 -36.09
N PHE A 14 -51.76 -4.51 -36.88
CA PHE A 14 -51.92 -4.86 -38.33
C PHE A 14 -51.97 -3.68 -39.36
N GLN A 15 -51.74 -3.80 -40.69
CA GLN A 15 -51.75 -4.96 -41.60
C GLN A 15 -50.86 -4.85 -42.90
N SER A 16 -49.97 -5.83 -43.10
CA SER A 16 -49.57 -6.57 -44.34
C SER A 16 -49.25 -5.95 -45.74
N ARG A 17 -48.18 -6.50 -46.37
CA ARG A 17 -47.90 -6.75 -47.83
C ARG A 17 -47.60 -5.51 -48.72
N SER A 18 -46.70 -5.53 -49.75
CA SER A 18 -46.30 -6.61 -50.69
C SER A 18 -44.93 -6.42 -51.39
N ARG A 19 -44.31 -7.55 -51.79
CA ARG A 19 -43.48 -7.81 -53.01
C ARG A 19 -42.05 -7.23 -53.23
N LEU A 20 -41.15 -8.20 -53.45
CA LEU A 20 -39.90 -8.26 -54.25
C LEU A 20 -39.33 -6.99 -54.92
N GLY A 21 -38.01 -6.81 -54.79
CA GLY A 21 -37.21 -6.13 -55.82
C GLY A 21 -35.74 -5.81 -55.46
N PHE A 22 -34.81 -6.48 -56.15
CA PHE A 22 -33.42 -6.06 -56.44
C PHE A 22 -32.34 -6.06 -55.35
N LEU A 23 -31.26 -6.79 -55.67
CA LEU A 23 -29.94 -6.72 -55.06
C LEU A 23 -29.33 -5.31 -55.17
N ARG A 24 -28.80 -4.78 -54.06
CA ARG A 24 -27.62 -3.90 -54.08
C ARG A 24 -26.73 -4.19 -52.87
N VAL A 25 -25.54 -4.72 -53.14
CA VAL A 25 -24.43 -4.75 -52.17
C VAL A 25 -23.87 -3.33 -52.07
N VAL A 26 -23.98 -2.71 -50.90
CA VAL A 26 -23.19 -1.52 -50.53
C VAL A 26 -22.68 -1.72 -49.11
N ARG A 27 -21.37 -1.53 -48.93
CA ARG A 27 -20.66 -1.74 -47.66
C ARG A 27 -21.11 -0.70 -46.61
N GLY A 28 -21.47 -1.16 -45.43
CA GLY A 28 -21.68 -0.39 -44.20
C GLY A 28 -20.95 -1.08 -43.03
N PRO A 29 -20.58 -0.36 -41.96
CA PRO A 29 -19.38 -0.68 -41.20
C PRO A 29 -19.48 -2.01 -40.44
N ILE A 30 -18.42 -2.79 -40.56
CA ILE A 30 -18.08 -3.78 -39.52
C ILE A 30 -17.89 -2.97 -38.24
N LEU A 31 -18.78 -3.18 -37.26
CA LEU A 31 -18.51 -2.86 -35.87
C LEU A 31 -17.26 -3.65 -35.49
N SER A 32 -16.09 -3.01 -35.55
CA SER A 32 -14.91 -3.52 -34.89
C SER A 32 -15.15 -3.39 -33.39
N MET A 33 -15.88 -4.36 -32.82
CA MET A 33 -15.58 -4.81 -31.48
C MET A 33 -14.11 -5.19 -31.49
N ALA A 34 -13.28 -4.22 -31.12
CA ALA A 34 -11.93 -4.45 -30.68
C ALA A 34 -12.04 -5.23 -29.37
N MET A 35 -12.33 -6.52 -29.49
CA MET A 35 -11.97 -7.51 -28.50
C MET A 35 -10.48 -7.31 -28.27
N SER A 36 -10.14 -6.68 -27.15
CA SER A 36 -8.77 -6.65 -26.63
C SER A 36 -8.44 -8.10 -26.27
N SER A 37 -8.03 -8.86 -27.28
CA SER A 37 -7.55 -10.23 -27.19
C SER A 37 -6.22 -10.19 -26.46
N THR A 38 -6.30 -9.98 -25.14
CA THR A 38 -5.19 -10.08 -24.20
C THR A 38 -4.57 -11.45 -24.45
N THR A 39 -3.39 -11.48 -25.06
CA THR A 39 -2.78 -12.73 -25.48
C THR A 39 -2.51 -13.60 -24.25
N ALA A 40 -2.44 -14.93 -24.41
CA ALA A 40 -2.13 -15.82 -23.28
C ALA A 40 -0.83 -15.39 -22.58
N SER A 41 0.17 -14.98 -23.37
CA SER A 41 1.41 -14.35 -22.90
C SER A 41 1.23 -13.08 -22.06
N GLU A 42 0.26 -12.21 -22.37
CA GLU A 42 -0.02 -11.03 -21.52
C GLU A 42 -0.68 -11.41 -20.20
N LEU A 43 -1.51 -12.46 -20.18
CA LEU A 43 -2.08 -12.99 -18.94
C LEU A 43 -1.00 -13.65 -18.06
N ASP A 44 -0.10 -14.42 -18.68
CA ASP A 44 1.02 -15.08 -17.99
C ASP A 44 2.00 -14.05 -17.41
N VAL A 45 2.35 -13.00 -18.15
CA VAL A 45 3.20 -11.91 -17.64
C VAL A 45 2.53 -11.20 -16.47
N ARG A 46 1.24 -10.84 -16.56
CA ARG A 46 0.50 -10.21 -15.45
C ARG A 46 0.36 -11.12 -14.24
N ALA A 47 0.25 -12.45 -14.44
CA ALA A 47 0.23 -13.41 -13.35
C ALA A 47 1.60 -13.48 -12.64
N LEU A 48 2.69 -13.44 -13.41
CA LEU A 48 4.06 -13.43 -12.87
C LEU A 48 4.38 -12.13 -12.12
N GLU A 49 3.94 -10.97 -12.63
CA GLU A 49 4.03 -9.67 -11.94
C GLU A 49 3.31 -9.71 -10.59
N LYS A 50 2.05 -10.17 -10.56
CA LYS A 50 1.30 -10.34 -9.31
C LYS A 50 1.98 -11.30 -8.33
N LEU A 51 2.53 -12.42 -8.80
CA LEU A 51 3.22 -13.38 -7.95
C LEU A 51 4.49 -12.77 -7.34
N LYS A 52 5.26 -12.00 -8.12
CA LYS A 52 6.42 -11.24 -7.66
C LYS A 52 6.02 -10.23 -6.58
N ASP A 53 4.94 -9.50 -6.78
CA ASP A 53 4.50 -8.47 -5.85
C ASP A 53 4.02 -9.09 -4.52
N ILE A 54 3.19 -10.15 -4.58
CA ILE A 54 2.78 -10.93 -3.39
C ILE A 54 3.99 -11.48 -2.61
N TYR A 55 5.02 -11.98 -3.31
CA TYR A 55 6.25 -12.43 -2.65
C TYR A 55 7.00 -11.26 -2.00
N GLY A 56 7.02 -10.09 -2.64
CA GLY A 56 7.58 -8.86 -2.09
C GLY A 56 6.88 -8.41 -0.80
N ASP A 57 5.55 -8.46 -0.77
CA ASP A 57 4.74 -8.12 0.42
C ASP A 57 5.00 -9.11 1.57
N LEU A 58 4.94 -10.41 1.29
CA LEU A 58 5.17 -11.46 2.28
C LEU A 58 6.60 -11.42 2.87
N ALA A 59 7.59 -11.04 2.07
CA ALA A 59 8.98 -10.93 2.51
C ALA A 59 9.24 -9.70 3.41
N GLN A 60 8.29 -8.76 3.52
CA GLN A 60 8.39 -7.54 4.34
C GLN A 60 7.53 -7.60 5.62
N VAL A 61 6.85 -8.72 5.90
CA VAL A 61 5.99 -8.88 7.09
C VAL A 61 6.82 -8.68 8.38
N PRO A 62 6.46 -7.71 9.24
CA PRO A 62 7.23 -7.42 10.45
C PRO A 62 6.92 -8.44 11.56
N VAL A 63 7.95 -8.83 12.31
CA VAL A 63 7.87 -9.81 13.40
C VAL A 63 7.98 -9.10 14.75
N PRO A 64 7.07 -9.33 15.72
CA PRO A 64 7.19 -8.75 17.05
C PRO A 64 8.38 -9.36 17.79
N SER A 65 9.27 -8.51 18.32
CA SER A 65 10.55 -8.91 18.92
C SER A 65 10.59 -8.72 20.43
N SER A 66 9.97 -7.66 20.96
CA SER A 66 9.80 -7.46 22.39
C SER A 66 8.61 -6.54 22.67
N GLY A 67 8.17 -6.50 23.92
CA GLY A 67 7.13 -5.57 24.35
C GLY A 67 7.08 -5.39 25.86
N ARG A 68 6.53 -4.25 26.27
CA ARG A 68 6.25 -3.88 27.65
C ARG A 68 4.81 -3.38 27.72
N ILE A 69 4.05 -3.96 28.64
CA ILE A 69 2.69 -3.52 28.96
C ILE A 69 2.74 -2.81 30.30
N GLN A 70 2.15 -1.62 30.38
CA GLN A 70 2.01 -0.85 31.59
C GLN A 70 0.53 -0.47 31.76
N SER A 71 -0.09 -0.88 32.86
CA SER A 71 -1.48 -0.53 33.17
C SER A 71 -1.52 0.57 34.22
N SER A 72 -2.34 1.59 33.98
CA SER A 72 -2.53 2.78 34.81
C SER A 72 -4.03 3.07 34.91
N ASN A 73 -4.69 2.47 35.91
CA ASN A 73 -6.11 2.60 36.19
C ASN A 73 -7.02 2.29 34.99
N SER A 74 -7.51 3.33 34.30
CA SER A 74 -8.38 3.25 33.13
C SER A 74 -7.63 3.06 31.82
N PHE A 75 -6.29 3.16 31.82
CA PHE A 75 -5.48 3.06 30.62
C PHE A 75 -4.51 1.87 30.67
N VAL A 76 -4.19 1.33 29.50
CA VAL A 76 -3.13 0.34 29.29
C VAL A 76 -2.27 0.82 28.13
N GLU A 77 -1.02 1.12 28.44
CA GLU A 77 0.01 1.44 27.47
C GLU A 77 0.72 0.16 27.05
N VAL A 78 0.80 -0.08 25.75
CA VAL A 78 1.48 -1.22 25.14
C VAL A 78 2.58 -0.70 24.24
N ILE A 79 3.82 -0.78 24.73
CA ILE A 79 5.01 -0.45 23.95
C ILE A 79 5.52 -1.76 23.35
N SER A 80 5.60 -1.85 22.03
CA SER A 80 6.07 -3.03 21.31
C SER A 80 7.19 -2.67 20.33
N VAL A 81 8.14 -3.58 20.14
CA VAL A 81 9.24 -3.44 19.19
C VAL A 81 9.12 -4.53 18.14
N TRP A 82 9.12 -4.13 16.88
CA TRP A 82 8.93 -4.98 15.71
C TRP A 82 10.20 -4.98 14.87
N ASP A 83 10.64 -6.17 14.46
CA ASP A 83 11.70 -6.37 13.48
C ASP A 83 11.08 -6.42 12.07
N ASN A 84 11.37 -5.41 11.25
CA ASN A 84 10.90 -5.34 9.86
C ASN A 84 12.05 -5.76 8.92
N PRO A 85 11.89 -6.78 8.06
CA PRO A 85 12.90 -7.13 7.06
C PRO A 85 13.06 -6.02 6.02
N ALA A 86 14.25 -5.44 5.89
CA ALA A 86 14.56 -4.48 4.82
C ALA A 86 15.45 -5.17 3.78
N LEU A 87 14.82 -5.72 2.74
CA LEU A 87 15.49 -6.54 1.72
C LEU A 87 16.71 -5.85 1.06
N PRO A 88 16.69 -4.54 0.71
CA PRO A 88 17.85 -3.87 0.12
C PRO A 88 19.03 -3.72 1.10
N LEU A 89 18.75 -3.62 2.40
CA LEU A 89 19.77 -3.54 3.45
C LEU A 89 20.40 -4.90 3.77
N LYS A 90 19.74 -6.02 3.40
CA LYS A 90 20.04 -7.39 3.88
C LYS A 90 20.12 -7.49 5.42
N LYS A 91 19.39 -6.60 6.11
CA LYS A 91 19.33 -6.48 7.57
C LYS A 91 17.89 -6.19 7.98
N SER A 92 17.50 -6.57 9.19
CA SER A 92 16.26 -6.06 9.78
C SER A 92 16.42 -4.61 10.20
N THR A 93 15.33 -3.85 10.16
CA THR A 93 15.19 -2.57 10.87
C THR A 93 14.26 -2.77 12.05
N LYS A 94 14.35 -1.93 13.09
CA LYS A 94 13.39 -1.95 14.21
C LYS A 94 12.36 -0.83 14.07
N THR A 95 11.13 -1.10 14.48
CA THR A 95 10.06 -0.09 14.66
C THR A 95 9.50 -0.24 16.06
N GLN A 96 9.40 0.86 16.81
CA GLN A 96 8.70 0.91 18.08
C GLN A 96 7.26 1.38 17.83
N ARG A 97 6.27 0.64 18.33
CA ARG A 97 4.86 1.01 18.30
C ARG A 97 4.36 1.15 19.74
N ALA A 98 3.93 2.35 20.11
CA ALA A 98 3.27 2.64 21.37
C ALA A 98 1.77 2.76 21.13
N SER A 99 0.98 1.89 21.77
CA SER A 99 -0.49 1.90 21.69
C SER A 99 -1.08 2.22 23.05
N VAL A 100 -2.07 3.13 23.09
CA VAL A 100 -2.82 3.44 24.31
C VAL A 100 -4.23 2.88 24.19
N LEU A 101 -4.57 1.98 25.10
CA LEU A 101 -5.88 1.35 25.23
C LEU A 101 -6.60 1.96 26.43
N GLU A 102 -7.89 2.21 26.30
CA GLU A 102 -8.81 2.51 27.39
C GLU A 102 -9.52 1.24 27.85
N ARG A 103 -9.70 1.09 29.16
CA ARG A 103 -10.53 0.04 29.74
C ARG A 103 -11.94 0.58 29.96
N VAL A 104 -12.90 0.07 29.21
CA VAL A 104 -14.31 0.44 29.36
C VAL A 104 -14.86 -0.29 30.59
N ASN A 105 -15.10 0.47 31.67
CA ASN A 105 -15.47 -0.08 32.98
C ASN A 105 -16.76 -0.91 32.96
N GLU A 106 -17.70 -0.58 32.06
CA GLU A 106 -19.02 -1.20 31.97
C GLU A 106 -19.00 -2.56 31.26
N THR A 107 -18.24 -2.68 30.15
CA THR A 107 -18.18 -3.91 29.34
C THR A 107 -16.95 -4.78 29.61
N LYS A 108 -15.96 -4.27 30.37
CA LYS A 108 -14.61 -4.84 30.56
C LYS A 108 -13.78 -4.96 29.28
N GLU A 109 -14.21 -4.32 28.19
CA GLU A 109 -13.51 -4.33 26.92
C GLU A 109 -12.35 -3.32 26.90
N PHE A 110 -11.41 -3.53 25.98
CA PHE A 110 -10.33 -2.58 25.71
C PHE A 110 -10.62 -1.85 24.39
N ARG A 111 -10.69 -0.52 24.45
CA ARG A 111 -10.84 0.37 23.30
C ARG A 111 -9.49 0.97 22.93
N LEU A 112 -9.04 0.79 21.69
CA LEU A 112 -7.85 1.48 21.20
C LEU A 112 -8.13 2.97 21.06
N ILE A 113 -7.34 3.82 21.72
CA ILE A 113 -7.41 5.28 21.63
C ILE A 113 -6.47 5.76 20.51
N SER A 114 -5.23 5.27 20.54
CA SER A 114 -4.19 5.68 19.60
C SER A 114 -3.11 4.60 19.47
N THR A 115 -2.46 4.59 18.30
CA THR A 115 -1.18 3.91 18.07
C THR A 115 -0.24 4.88 17.38
N THR A 116 0.96 5.03 17.94
CA THR A 116 2.04 5.84 17.38
C THR A 116 3.21 4.93 17.07
N SER A 117 3.63 4.90 15.80
CA SER A 117 4.82 4.17 15.36
C SER A 117 5.99 5.09 15.08
N LEU A 118 7.15 4.78 15.65
CA LEU A 118 8.42 5.45 15.37
C LEU A 118 9.46 4.43 14.87
N PRO A 119 10.16 4.69 13.76
CA PRO A 119 11.26 3.84 13.34
C PRO A 119 12.39 3.90 14.39
N PHE A 120 12.75 2.74 14.94
CA PHE A 120 13.66 2.62 16.07
C PHE A 120 15.10 2.44 15.57
N THR A 121 15.89 3.51 15.62
CA THR A 121 17.25 3.52 15.08
C THR A 121 18.27 3.07 16.11
N SER A 122 18.35 1.75 16.31
CA SER A 122 19.42 1.13 17.08
C SER A 122 20.20 0.16 16.20
N PHE A 123 21.20 0.72 15.51
CA PHE A 123 22.34 -0.03 14.97
C PHE A 123 23.60 0.78 15.22
N GLU A 124 24.58 0.17 15.87
CA GLU A 124 25.91 0.75 16.01
C GLU A 124 26.43 1.13 14.62
N THR A 125 26.98 2.35 14.51
CA THR A 125 27.61 2.95 13.31
C THR A 125 26.71 3.50 12.19
N GLN A 126 25.39 3.63 12.35
CA GLN A 126 24.54 4.28 11.32
C GLN A 126 24.28 5.77 11.60
N SER A 127 24.56 6.65 10.64
CA SER A 127 24.06 8.04 10.67
C SER A 127 22.73 8.12 9.92
N ILE A 128 21.70 8.62 10.60
CA ILE A 128 20.33 8.67 10.06
C ILE A 128 19.79 10.09 10.09
N THR A 129 19.30 10.54 8.94
CA THR A 129 18.61 11.83 8.76
C THR A 129 17.12 11.59 8.59
N TYR A 130 16.30 12.39 9.25
CA TYR A 130 14.86 12.30 9.24
C TYR A 130 14.24 13.48 8.50
N SER A 131 13.19 13.22 7.72
CA SER A 131 12.32 14.27 7.18
C SER A 131 10.86 13.81 7.32
N PRO A 132 10.08 14.39 8.25
CA PRO A 132 8.66 14.12 8.37
C PRO A 132 7.86 14.92 7.33
N SER A 133 6.88 14.27 6.71
CA SER A 133 5.95 14.89 5.77
C SER A 133 4.56 14.27 5.95
N ASN A 134 3.70 14.95 6.71
CA ASN A 134 2.39 14.46 7.14
C ASN A 134 2.49 13.08 7.84
N SER A 135 1.98 12.01 7.23
CA SER A 135 2.07 10.63 7.73
C SER A 135 3.34 9.89 7.31
N MET A 136 4.13 10.43 6.37
CA MET A 136 5.31 9.77 5.82
C MET A 136 6.58 10.27 6.52
N VAL A 137 7.50 9.35 6.81
CA VAL A 137 8.84 9.68 7.30
C VAL A 137 9.88 9.13 6.33
N ALA A 138 10.64 10.03 5.71
CA ALA A 138 11.83 9.66 4.96
C ALA A 138 13.04 9.55 5.92
N GLN A 139 13.82 8.49 5.74
CA GLN A 139 15.08 8.25 6.43
C GLN A 139 16.20 8.00 5.43
N ILE A 140 17.32 8.71 5.56
CA ILE A 140 18.56 8.35 4.88
C ILE A 140 19.40 7.53 5.85
N ILE A 141 19.69 6.28 5.51
CA ILE A 141 20.49 5.36 6.32
C ILE A 141 21.88 5.23 5.69
N THR A 142 22.92 5.69 6.39
CA THR A 142 24.31 5.48 5.97
C THR A 142 24.93 4.36 6.79
N ILE A 143 25.42 3.31 6.13
CA ILE A 143 26.11 2.16 6.74
C ILE A 143 27.57 2.18 6.28
N PRO A 144 28.57 2.17 7.18
CA PRO A 144 29.96 1.95 6.80
C PRO A 144 30.16 0.49 6.34
N ASP A 145 30.86 0.32 5.21
CA ASP A 145 31.20 -0.97 4.63
C ASP A 145 32.71 -1.00 4.32
N GLY A 146 33.49 -1.30 5.36
CA GLY A 146 34.96 -1.22 5.33
C GLY A 146 35.45 0.21 5.11
N LYS A 147 36.04 0.48 3.94
CA LYS A 147 36.53 1.83 3.55
C LYS A 147 35.47 2.67 2.84
N GLU A 148 34.38 2.06 2.40
CA GLU A 148 33.29 2.74 1.70
C GLU A 148 32.12 2.98 2.66
N LYS A 149 31.17 3.79 2.22
CA LYS A 149 29.88 3.96 2.89
C LYS A 149 28.80 3.63 1.88
N LYS A 150 27.79 2.87 2.29
CA LYS A 150 26.58 2.63 1.50
C LYS A 150 25.46 3.47 2.08
N GLN A 151 24.67 4.09 1.20
CA GLN A 151 23.52 4.89 1.59
C GLN A 151 22.26 4.28 1.05
N TYR A 152 21.20 4.36 1.85
CA TYR A 152 19.89 3.82 1.51
C TYR A 152 18.83 4.86 1.83
N LEU A 153 17.88 5.03 0.92
CA LEU A 153 16.64 5.77 1.21
C LEU A 153 15.63 4.78 1.76
N ARG A 154 14.96 5.14 2.85
CA ARG A 154 13.83 4.43 3.43
C ARG A 154 12.66 5.39 3.59
N VAL A 155 11.45 4.96 3.26
CA VAL A 155 10.21 5.72 3.51
C VAL A 155 9.26 4.82 4.30
N PHE A 156 8.74 5.36 5.40
CA PHE A 156 7.88 4.65 6.33
C PHE A 156 6.58 5.44 6.53
N ASP A 157 5.43 4.75 6.42
CA ASP A 157 4.12 5.33 6.69
C ASP A 157 3.76 5.13 8.17
N GLN A 158 3.50 6.23 8.88
CA GLN A 158 3.17 6.23 10.30
C GLN A 158 1.70 5.88 10.60
N ASN A 159 0.80 5.97 9.61
CA ASN A 159 -0.61 5.60 9.76
C ASN A 159 -0.79 4.09 9.56
N GLU A 160 -0.25 3.56 8.45
CA GLU A 160 -0.31 2.13 8.13
C GLU A 160 0.76 1.32 8.91
N HIS A 161 1.72 2.02 9.51
CA HIS A 161 2.85 1.46 10.27
C HIS A 161 3.76 0.51 9.46
N ILE A 162 3.89 0.73 8.15
CA ILE A 162 4.65 -0.10 7.19
C ILE A 162 5.80 0.65 6.52
N GLU A 163 6.77 -0.11 6.02
CA GLU A 163 7.78 0.38 5.08
C GLU A 163 7.16 0.46 3.67
N VAL A 164 7.22 1.64 3.05
CA VAL A 164 6.68 1.91 1.70
C VAL A 164 7.78 1.81 0.64
N LEU A 165 9.01 2.16 1.03
CA LEU A 165 10.17 2.09 0.15
C LEU A 165 11.42 1.80 0.97
N CYS A 166 12.26 0.91 0.47
CA CYS A 166 13.70 0.92 0.74
C CYS A 166 14.46 0.82 -0.59
N SER A 167 15.55 1.58 -0.73
CA SER A 167 16.32 1.63 -1.98
C SER A 167 17.79 1.91 -1.70
N ASP A 168 18.67 1.18 -2.38
CA ASP A 168 20.12 1.41 -2.36
C ASP A 168 20.49 2.61 -3.24
N LEU A 169 21.14 3.61 -2.64
CA LEU A 169 21.61 4.82 -3.31
C LEU A 169 23.06 4.70 -3.79
N SER A 170 23.77 3.61 -3.47
CA SER A 170 25.20 3.40 -3.80
C SER A 170 25.48 3.40 -5.31
N GLY A 171 24.45 3.23 -6.15
CA GLY A 171 24.53 3.39 -7.61
C GLY A 171 24.70 4.85 -8.09
N GLN A 172 24.37 5.86 -7.28
CA GLN A 172 24.30 7.27 -7.70
C GLN A 172 25.66 8.00 -7.71
N LYS A 173 26.67 7.40 -8.37
CA LYS A 173 28.06 7.91 -8.42
C LYS A 173 28.21 9.37 -8.89
N LYS A 174 27.22 9.94 -9.59
CA LYS A 174 27.23 11.34 -10.08
C LYS A 174 26.91 12.38 -9.00
N HIS A 175 26.24 12.00 -7.92
CA HIS A 175 25.68 12.95 -6.94
C HIS A 175 26.40 12.95 -5.58
N GLY A 176 27.33 12.02 -5.36
CA GLY A 176 28.07 11.89 -4.11
C GLY A 176 27.20 11.36 -2.97
N PHE A 177 27.65 11.52 -1.73
CA PHE A 177 26.87 11.18 -0.54
C PHE A 177 25.84 12.27 -0.23
N ILE A 178 24.61 11.86 0.05
CA ILE A 178 23.57 12.75 0.56
C ILE A 178 23.83 12.96 2.05
N TYR A 179 24.15 14.20 2.42
CA TYR A 179 24.26 14.61 3.81
C TYR A 179 22.93 15.23 4.25
N GLY A 180 22.45 14.84 5.42
CA GLY A 180 21.25 15.43 6.00
C GLY A 180 21.48 16.86 6.48
N GLY A 181 21.00 17.82 5.69
CA GLY A 181 20.82 19.21 6.11
C GLY A 181 19.35 19.47 6.42
N GLY A 182 18.93 19.20 7.65
CA GLY A 182 17.60 19.51 8.17
C GLY A 182 17.72 19.86 9.65
N SER A 183 17.27 21.07 10.01
CA SER A 183 17.28 21.65 11.35
C SER A 183 16.30 20.95 12.30
#